data_AF-A0A1E7W4R7-F1
#
_entry.id   AF-A0A1E7W4R7-F1
#
_cell.length_a   1.000
_cell.length_b   1.000
_cell.length_c   1.000
_cell.angle_alpha   90.00
_cell.angle_beta   90.00
_cell.angle_gamma   90.00
#
_symmetry.space_group_name_H-M   'P 1'
#
loop_
_entity.id
_entity.type
_entity.pdbx_description
1 polymer ?
#
loop_
_entity_poly.entity_id
_entity_poly.type
_entity_poly.pdbx_seq_one_letter_code
_entity_poly.pdbx_strand_id
1 'polypeptide(L)'
;MGDILDDFRRSLQRNLQHYSLFTLKSTGEYHLFKAHKNFNSECMAERESECGQVLLADTEIASFACEEEESARLKMARIGRKVCGNCVATLYAS
;
A
#
# COMPACT_ATOMS: atom_id res chain seq x y z
N MET A 1 -13.81 -6.96 30.17
CA MET A 1 -14.76 -6.32 29.22
C MET A 1 -14.11 -5.15 28.44
N GLY A 2 -12.76 -5.05 28.43
CA GLY A 2 -12.02 -4.10 27.59
C GLY A 2 -11.45 -4.72 26.32
N ASP A 3 -11.19 -6.04 26.33
CA ASP A 3 -10.45 -6.73 25.26
C ASP A 3 -11.24 -6.86 23.95
N ILE A 4 -12.57 -7.06 24.02
CA ILE A 4 -13.41 -7.24 22.81
C ILE A 4 -13.54 -5.95 22.01
N LEU A 5 -13.65 -4.79 22.69
CA LEU A 5 -13.76 -3.50 22.02
C LEU A 5 -12.45 -3.10 21.36
N ASP A 6 -11.31 -3.40 21.99
CA ASP A 6 -10.00 -3.15 21.41
C ASP A 6 -9.70 -4.09 20.23
N ASP A 7 -10.07 -5.36 20.30
CA ASP A 7 -9.95 -6.29 19.17
C ASP A 7 -10.85 -5.86 18.00
N PHE A 8 -12.09 -5.45 18.28
CA PHE A 8 -12.99 -4.96 17.23
C PHE A 8 -12.46 -3.68 16.57
N ARG A 9 -11.86 -2.79 17.36
CA ARG A 9 -11.23 -1.55 16.87
C ARG A 9 -9.98 -1.84 16.04
N ARG A 10 -9.16 -2.82 16.43
CA ARG A 10 -7.99 -3.29 15.67
C ARG A 10 -8.40 -3.95 14.35
N SER A 11 -9.46 -4.77 14.36
CA SER A 11 -10.00 -5.36 13.12
C SER A 11 -10.58 -4.31 12.18
N LEU A 12 -11.30 -3.31 12.69
CA LEU A 12 -11.80 -2.20 11.87
C LEU A 12 -10.66 -1.35 11.29
N GLN A 13 -9.58 -1.10 12.05
CA GLN A 13 -8.42 -0.36 11.56
C GLN A 13 -7.64 -1.13 10.49
N ARG A 14 -7.46 -2.45 10.63
CA ARG A 14 -6.84 -3.30 9.60
C ARG A 14 -7.65 -3.33 8.29
N ASN A 15 -8.97 -3.23 8.35
CA ASN A 15 -9.85 -3.21 7.17
C ASN A 15 -9.96 -1.84 6.48
N LEU A 16 -9.36 -0.79 7.04
CA LEU A 16 -9.39 0.56 6.43
C LEU A 16 -8.11 0.89 5.66
N GLN A 17 -7.02 0.16 5.92
CA GLN A 17 -5.73 0.41 5.30
C GLN A 17 -5.64 -0.33 3.96
N HIS A 18 -5.66 0.44 2.89
CA HIS A 18 -5.45 -0.08 1.55
C HIS A 18 -4.07 0.31 1.05
N TYR A 19 -3.67 -0.30 -0.06
CA TYR A 19 -2.37 -0.10 -0.67
C TYR A 19 -2.50 0.04 -2.18
N SER A 20 -1.62 0.86 -2.74
CA SER A 20 -1.50 1.10 -4.17
C SER A 20 -0.04 0.97 -4.58
N LEU A 21 0.22 0.36 -5.73
CA LEU A 21 1.58 0.14 -6.23
C LEU A 21 1.80 0.94 -7.50
N PHE A 22 2.76 1.84 -7.49
CA PHE A 22 3.07 2.74 -8.59
C PHE A 22 4.48 2.50 -9.15
N THR A 23 4.66 2.78 -10.43
CA THR A 23 5.96 2.67 -11.11
C THR A 23 6.73 3.98 -11.00
N LEU A 24 7.98 3.95 -10.56
CA LEU A 24 8.87 5.12 -10.56
C LEU A 24 9.29 5.48 -12.00
N LYS A 25 9.09 6.73 -12.40
CA LYS A 25 9.37 7.24 -13.77
C LYS A 25 10.82 6.98 -14.23
N SER A 26 11.78 7.17 -13.33
CA SER A 26 13.21 7.16 -13.68
C SER A 26 13.80 5.76 -13.85
N THR A 27 13.28 4.76 -13.14
CA THR A 27 13.87 3.41 -13.08
C THR A 27 12.93 2.30 -13.54
N GLY A 28 11.61 2.55 -13.55
CA GLY A 28 10.61 1.51 -13.74
C GLY A 28 10.44 0.58 -12.52
N GLU A 29 11.05 0.90 -11.37
CA GLU A 29 10.88 0.15 -10.12
C GLU A 29 9.50 0.43 -9.51
N TYR A 30 8.88 -0.59 -8.93
CA TYR A 30 7.57 -0.45 -8.28
C TYR A 30 7.70 -0.12 -6.79
N HIS A 31 6.95 0.89 -6.35
CA HIS A 31 6.90 1.33 -4.96
C HIS A 31 5.47 1.27 -4.42
N LEU A 32 5.35 0.83 -3.17
CA LEU A 32 4.07 0.69 -2.47
C LEU A 32 3.75 1.99 -1.73
N PHE A 33 2.48 2.37 -1.75
CA PHE A 33 1.95 3.53 -1.04
C PHE A 33 0.73 3.08 -0.24
N LYS A 34 0.60 3.54 0.99
CA LYS A 34 -0.70 3.52 1.68
C LYS A 34 -1.74 4.29 0.88
N ALA A 35 -2.96 3.80 0.93
CA ALA A 35 -4.09 4.37 0.23
C ALA A 35 -5.38 4.20 1.04
N HIS A 36 -6.35 5.05 0.74
CA HIS A 36 -7.69 4.98 1.28
C HIS A 36 -8.71 5.39 0.22
N LYS A 37 -9.97 4.98 0.41
CA LYS A 37 -11.07 5.45 -0.42
C LYS A 37 -11.63 6.75 0.17
N ASN A 38 -11.83 7.76 -0.66
CA ASN A 38 -12.52 8.98 -0.24
C ASN A 38 -14.06 8.77 -0.23
N PHE A 39 -14.83 9.81 0.11
CA PHE A 39 -16.31 9.73 0.15
C PHE A 39 -16.97 9.39 -1.19
N ASN A 40 -16.26 9.64 -2.30
CA ASN A 40 -16.71 9.28 -3.66
C ASN A 40 -16.26 7.87 -4.08
N SER A 41 -15.72 7.08 -3.15
CA SER A 41 -15.10 5.77 -3.42
C SER A 41 -13.88 5.82 -4.36
N GLU A 42 -13.28 7.00 -4.56
CA GLU A 42 -12.05 7.14 -5.34
C GLU A 42 -10.85 6.76 -4.48
N CYS A 43 -9.86 6.10 -5.10
CA CYS A 43 -8.66 5.69 -4.40
C CYS A 43 -7.66 6.85 -4.31
N MET A 44 -7.29 7.21 -3.08
CA MET A 44 -6.31 8.24 -2.78
C MET A 44 -5.08 7.60 -2.13
N ALA A 45 -3.95 7.65 -2.83
CA ALA A 45 -2.66 7.23 -2.30
C ALA A 45 -2.01 8.36 -1.48
N GLU A 46 -1.22 7.99 -0.48
CA GLU A 46 -0.39 8.92 0.27
C GLU A 46 0.71 9.52 -0.62
N ARG A 47 1.27 10.65 -0.17
CA ARG A 47 2.26 11.41 -0.94
C ARG A 47 3.58 10.67 -1.12
N GLU A 48 3.95 9.83 -0.17
CA GLU A 48 5.25 9.17 -0.08
C GLU A 48 5.06 7.66 0.01
N SER A 49 6.02 6.92 -0.55
CA SER A 49 6.01 5.45 -0.53
C SER A 49 6.30 4.90 0.87
N GLU A 50 5.94 3.64 1.10
CA GLU A 50 6.19 2.91 2.36
C GLU A 50 7.68 2.78 2.69
N CYS A 51 8.58 2.96 1.72
CA CYS A 51 10.02 3.00 1.98
C CYS A 51 10.55 4.42 2.27
N GLY A 52 9.76 5.47 2.11
CA GLY A 52 10.17 6.86 2.37
C GLY A 52 11.17 7.42 1.35
N GLN A 53 11.20 6.87 0.13
CA GLN A 53 12.22 7.23 -0.86
C GLN A 53 11.64 7.74 -2.18
N VAL A 54 10.33 7.59 -2.39
CA VAL A 54 9.66 7.96 -3.63
C VAL A 54 8.41 8.76 -3.32
N LEU A 55 8.28 9.92 -3.96
CA LEU A 55 7.07 10.71 -3.93
C LEU A 55 6.12 10.26 -5.04
N LEU A 56 4.82 10.28 -4.77
CA LEU A 56 3.78 9.90 -5.73
C LEU A 56 3.87 10.72 -7.03
N ALA A 57 4.27 11.98 -6.94
CA ALA A 57 4.44 12.87 -8.10
C ALA A 57 5.53 12.37 -9.09
N ASP A 58 6.50 11.61 -8.60
CA ASP A 58 7.59 11.04 -9.40
C ASP A 58 7.24 9.68 -10.00
N THR A 59 6.01 9.22 -9.78
CA THR A 59 5.50 7.94 -10.28
C THR A 59 4.54 8.10 -11.45
N GLU A 60 4.29 7.00 -12.15
CA GLU A 60 3.38 6.90 -13.29
C GLU A 60 2.07 6.19 -12.91
N ILE A 61 1.54 5.36 -13.81
CA ILE A 61 0.30 4.62 -13.64
C ILE A 61 0.44 3.60 -12.51
N ALA A 62 -0.62 3.46 -11.71
CA ALA A 62 -0.73 2.42 -10.70
C ALA A 62 -0.86 1.03 -11.36
N SER A 63 -0.05 0.07 -10.92
CA SER A 63 -0.21 -1.35 -11.29
C SER A 63 -1.40 -2.00 -10.60
N PHE A 64 -1.69 -1.55 -9.38
CA PHE A 64 -2.95 -1.78 -8.70
C PHE A 64 -3.21 -0.61 -7.73
N ALA A 65 -4.47 -0.41 -7.39
CA ALA A 65 -4.89 0.67 -6.51
C ALA A 65 -5.92 0.20 -5.49
N CYS A 66 -5.79 0.69 -4.25
CA CYS A 66 -6.69 0.40 -3.13
C CYS A 66 -6.96 -1.09 -2.91
N GLU A 67 -5.90 -1.86 -2.80
CA GLU A 67 -5.94 -3.26 -2.42
C GLU A 67 -5.76 -3.41 -0.91
N GLU A 68 -6.46 -4.37 -0.30
CA GLU A 68 -6.17 -4.79 1.06
C GLU A 68 -4.77 -5.40 1.14
N GLU A 69 -4.21 -5.44 2.35
CA GLU A 69 -2.83 -5.87 2.59
C GLU A 69 -2.51 -7.25 2.00
N GLU A 70 -3.37 -8.24 2.21
CA GLU A 70 -3.18 -9.61 1.69
C GLU A 70 -3.15 -9.62 0.15
N SER A 71 -4.09 -8.90 -0.48
CA SER A 71 -4.13 -8.78 -1.95
C SER A 71 -2.90 -8.05 -2.48
N ALA A 72 -2.46 -6.98 -1.81
CA ALA A 72 -1.24 -6.25 -2.14
C ALA A 72 0.01 -7.16 -2.07
N ARG A 73 0.14 -7.94 -0.98
CA ARG A 73 1.22 -8.94 -0.82
C ARG A 73 1.23 -9.94 -1.98
N LEU A 74 0.07 -10.51 -2.32
CA LEU A 74 -0.08 -11.47 -3.43
C LEU A 74 0.27 -10.85 -4.78
N LYS A 75 -0.19 -9.62 -5.07
CA LYS A 75 0.09 -8.93 -6.33
C LYS A 75 1.57 -8.55 -6.45
N MET A 76 2.18 -8.05 -5.38
CA MET A 76 3.62 -7.74 -5.35
C MET A 76 4.46 -9.01 -5.57
N ALA A 77 4.10 -10.13 -4.94
CA ALA A 77 4.79 -11.40 -5.13
C ALA A 77 4.74 -11.90 -6.59
N ARG A 78 3.62 -11.66 -7.30
CA ARG A 78 3.49 -11.99 -8.74
C ARG A 78 4.37 -11.12 -9.64
N ILE A 79 4.61 -9.86 -9.27
CA ILE A 79 5.52 -8.95 -10.01
C ILE A 79 6.99 -9.32 -9.74
N GLY A 80 7.32 -9.65 -8.49
CA GLY A 80 8.64 -10.13 -8.09
C GLY A 80 9.69 -9.03 -7.97
N ARG A 81 10.91 -9.28 -8.49
CA ARG A 81 12.12 -8.48 -8.21
C ARG A 81 12.08 -7.02 -8.68
N LYS A 82 11.08 -6.63 -9.48
CA LYS A 82 10.89 -5.22 -9.87
C LYS A 82 10.24 -4.37 -8.77
N VAL A 83 9.73 -5.01 -7.71
CA VAL A 83 9.18 -4.30 -6.55
C VAL A 83 10.30 -3.95 -5.58
N CYS A 84 10.31 -2.70 -5.13
CA CYS A 84 11.27 -2.19 -4.15
C CYS A 84 11.28 -3.09 -2.91
N GLY A 85 12.45 -3.65 -2.60
CA GLY A 85 12.62 -4.59 -1.48
C GLY A 85 12.27 -3.98 -0.12
N ASN A 86 12.51 -2.68 0.06
CA ASN A 86 12.15 -1.97 1.29
C ASN A 86 10.63 -1.86 1.45
N CYS A 87 9.90 -1.58 0.36
CA CYS A 87 8.43 -1.57 0.39
C CYS A 87 7.86 -2.94 0.76
N VAL A 88 8.45 -4.01 0.24
CA VAL A 88 8.09 -5.39 0.62
C VAL A 88 8.36 -5.60 2.11
N ALA A 89 9.56 -5.27 2.60
CA ALA A 89 9.92 -5.47 4.00
C ALA A 89 8.98 -4.73 4.96
N THR A 90 8.65 -3.46 4.69
CA THR A 90 7.70 -2.68 5.49
C THR A 90 6.33 -3.35 5.54
N LEU A 91 5.82 -3.82 4.40
CA LEU A 91 4.51 -4.45 4.33
C LEU A 91 4.46 -5.77 5.13
N TYR A 92 5.54 -6.57 5.12
CA TYR A 92 5.58 -7.83 5.86
C TYR A 92 5.84 -7.66 7.37
N ALA A 93 6.36 -6.51 7.79
CA ALA A 93 6.61 -6.18 9.20
C ALA A 93 5.39 -5.58 9.93
N SER A 94 4.29 -5.33 9.20
CA SER A 94 3.03 -4.74 9.71
C SER A 94 2.07 -5.77 10.32
#